data_AF-A0AAN5C5S9-F1
#
_entry.id   AF-A0AAN5C5S9-F1
#
_cell.length_a   1.000
_cell.length_b   1.000
_cell.length_c   1.000
_cell.angle_alpha   90.00
_cell.angle_beta   90.00
_cell.angle_gamma   90.00
#
_symmetry.space_group_name_H-M   'P 1'
#
loop_
_entity.id
_entity.type
_entity.pdbx_description
1 polymer ?
#
loop_
_entity_poly.entity_id
_entity_poly.type
_entity_poly.pdbx_seq_one_letter_code
_entity_poly.pdbx_strand_id
1 'polypeptide(L)'
;MGSVLTVVDMNDDDQCLSEDEGGNHRELMKESGRDYMLHHLALITPIFKKAQISRTELYALLALTLCETDTSSGVSSHVISELDELRREVLHDLQRHYKEEMGLDDFSMRLGNLMTINHCIRECGALFDAYFRMHTTVFDQYGAIKDIFL
;
A
#
# COMPACT_ATOMS: atom_id res chain seq x y z
N MET A 1 -1.95 12.30 0.58
CA MET A 1 -2.78 11.08 0.61
C MET A 1 -2.21 10.11 -0.42
N GLY A 2 -1.43 9.13 0.02
CA GLY A 2 -0.93 8.07 -0.87
C GLY A 2 -1.87 6.89 -0.79
N SER A 3 -2.56 6.56 -1.89
CA SER A 3 -3.23 5.26 -2.00
C SER A 3 -2.16 4.17 -2.06
N VAL A 4 -2.41 2.99 -1.52
CA VAL A 4 -1.57 1.80 -1.72
C VAL A 4 -1.47 1.42 -3.21
N LEU A 5 -2.37 1.96 -4.05
CA LEU A 5 -2.34 1.84 -5.51
C LEU A 5 -1.55 2.96 -6.21
N THR A 6 -0.90 3.86 -5.46
CA THR A 6 -0.04 4.88 -6.05
C THR A 6 1.22 4.17 -6.54
N VAL A 7 1.31 3.95 -7.85
CA VAL A 7 2.54 3.50 -8.48
C VAL A 7 3.50 4.68 -8.42
N VAL A 8 4.42 4.63 -7.45
CA VAL A 8 5.53 5.58 -7.38
C VAL A 8 6.65 5.03 -8.25
N ASP A 9 7.01 5.74 -9.31
CA ASP A 9 8.27 5.46 -9.98
C ASP A 9 9.42 5.87 -9.06
N MET A 10 10.09 4.87 -8.49
CA MET A 10 11.26 5.05 -7.61
C MET A 10 12.48 5.65 -8.34
N ASN A 11 12.39 5.85 -9.66
CA ASN A 11 13.41 6.53 -10.46
C ASN A 11 13.00 7.96 -10.86
N ASP A 12 11.76 8.37 -10.54
CA ASP A 12 11.24 9.71 -10.78
C ASP A 12 10.81 10.33 -9.44
N ASP A 13 11.81 10.85 -8.71
CA ASP A 13 11.63 11.41 -7.37
C ASP A 13 10.72 12.67 -7.38
N ASP A 14 10.46 13.28 -8.54
CA ASP A 14 9.56 14.44 -8.70
C ASP A 14 8.08 14.04 -8.71
N GLN A 15 7.77 12.76 -8.89
CA GLN A 15 6.39 12.26 -8.89
C GLN A 15 5.78 12.15 -7.48
N CYS A 16 6.63 12.06 -6.46
CA CYS A 16 6.22 11.80 -5.07
C CYS A 16 5.87 13.07 -4.27
N LEU A 17 6.44 14.21 -4.65
CA LEU A 17 6.27 15.52 -4.01
C LEU A 17 6.30 16.62 -5.07
N SER A 18 5.21 17.38 -5.18
CA SER A 18 5.14 18.50 -6.11
C SER A 18 6.17 19.59 -5.77
N GLU A 19 6.47 20.48 -6.73
CA GLU A 19 7.49 21.53 -6.54
C GLU A 19 7.13 22.51 -5.41
N ASP A 20 5.84 22.65 -5.11
CA ASP A 20 5.28 23.46 -4.02
C ASP A 20 5.19 22.70 -2.68
N GLU A 21 5.41 21.39 -2.66
CA GLU A 21 5.42 20.55 -1.46
C GLU A 21 6.86 20.31 -0.94
N GLY A 22 7.04 20.32 0.40
CA GLY A 22 8.30 19.99 1.07
C GLY A 22 9.26 21.16 1.37
N GLY A 23 9.00 22.35 0.81
CA GLY A 23 9.72 23.59 1.15
C GLY A 23 11.25 23.46 1.11
N ASN A 24 11.95 24.09 2.07
CA ASN A 24 13.43 24.10 2.14
C ASN A 24 14.06 22.72 2.41
N HIS A 25 13.26 21.69 2.75
CA HIS A 25 13.76 20.36 3.10
C HIS A 25 13.29 19.27 2.13
N ARG A 26 12.78 19.66 0.95
CA ARG A 26 12.23 18.76 -0.06
C ARG A 26 13.15 17.58 -0.40
N GLU A 27 14.44 17.83 -0.61
CA GLU A 27 15.39 16.77 -0.98
C GLU A 27 15.61 15.74 0.15
N LEU A 28 15.67 16.19 1.41
CA LEU A 28 15.76 15.29 2.56
C LEU A 28 14.48 14.45 2.73
N MET A 29 13.31 15.05 2.44
CA MET A 29 12.03 14.37 2.50
C MET A 29 11.92 13.29 1.41
N LYS A 30 12.41 13.58 0.19
CA LYS A 30 12.52 12.60 -0.90
C LYS A 30 13.45 11.44 -0.55
N GLU A 31 14.66 11.74 -0.09
CA GLU A 31 15.66 10.72 0.30
C GLU A 31 15.10 9.80 1.39
N SER A 32 14.50 10.38 2.43
CA SER A 32 13.93 9.58 3.51
C SER A 32 12.70 8.77 3.07
N GLY A 33 11.83 9.33 2.21
CA GLY A 33 10.71 8.61 1.60
C GLY A 33 11.16 7.43 0.75
N ARG A 34 12.24 7.59 -0.01
CA ARG A 34 12.86 6.50 -0.79
C ARG A 34 13.43 5.41 0.10
N ASP A 35 14.18 5.78 1.15
CA ASP A 35 14.73 4.84 2.12
C ASP A 35 13.64 4.05 2.85
N TYR A 36 12.53 4.71 3.18
CA TYR A 36 11.34 4.08 3.72
C TYR A 36 10.78 3.04 2.73
N MET A 37 10.55 3.43 1.47
CA MET A 37 10.04 2.52 0.44
C MET A 37 10.97 1.32 0.18
N LEU A 38 12.29 1.54 0.15
CA LEU A 38 13.28 0.47 -0.02
C LEU A 38 13.24 -0.54 1.14
N HIS A 39 13.11 -0.07 2.39
CA HIS A 39 12.94 -0.95 3.54
C HIS A 39 11.67 -1.79 3.45
N HIS A 40 10.55 -1.17 3.04
CA HIS A 40 9.29 -1.89 2.87
C HIS A 40 9.37 -2.94 1.75
N LEU A 41 9.98 -2.60 0.62
CA LEU A 41 10.23 -3.56 -0.47
C LEU A 41 11.13 -4.71 -0.04
N ALA A 42 12.15 -4.47 0.79
CA ALA A 42 13.03 -5.52 1.31
C ALA A 42 12.27 -6.54 2.18
N LEU A 43 11.22 -6.10 2.89
CA LEU A 43 10.36 -6.97 3.70
C LEU A 43 9.34 -7.74 2.85
N ILE A 44 8.74 -7.08 1.85
CA ILE A 44 7.66 -7.64 1.03
C ILE A 44 8.21 -8.57 -0.07
N THR A 45 9.34 -8.23 -0.69
CA THR A 45 9.90 -8.97 -1.84
C THR A 45 10.09 -10.47 -1.56
N PRO A 46 10.65 -10.90 -0.42
CA PRO A 46 10.80 -12.32 -0.11
C PRO A 46 9.47 -13.07 -0.05
N ILE A 47 8.41 -12.43 0.46
CA ILE A 47 7.08 -13.02 0.58
C ILE A 47 6.49 -13.27 -0.81
N PHE A 48 6.55 -12.26 -1.69
CA PHE A 48 6.11 -12.37 -3.08
C PHE A 48 6.88 -13.47 -3.84
N LYS A 49 8.22 -13.49 -3.70
CA LYS A 49 9.06 -14.52 -4.34
C LYS A 49 8.72 -15.92 -3.85
N LYS A 50 8.45 -16.10 -2.56
CA LYS A 50 8.10 -17.40 -1.97
C LYS A 50 6.69 -17.85 -2.36
N ALA A 51 5.74 -16.93 -2.44
CA ALA A 51 4.34 -17.25 -2.75
C ALA A 51 4.11 -17.66 -4.20
N GLN A 52 5.03 -17.29 -5.12
CA GLN A 52 4.92 -17.57 -6.57
C GLN A 52 3.54 -17.20 -7.11
N ILE A 53 3.12 -15.97 -6.82
CA ILE A 53 1.82 -15.46 -7.26
C ILE A 53 1.77 -15.37 -8.79
N SER A 54 0.67 -15.83 -9.36
CA SER A 54 0.34 -15.69 -10.77
C SER A 54 -0.10 -14.26 -11.07
N ARG A 55 -0.21 -13.94 -12.36
CA ARG A 55 -0.75 -12.65 -12.77
C ARG A 55 -2.21 -12.48 -12.33
N THR A 56 -3.01 -13.54 -12.40
CA THR A 56 -4.42 -13.53 -11.96
C THR A 56 -4.51 -13.27 -10.46
N GLU A 57 -3.66 -13.92 -9.66
CA GLU A 57 -3.59 -13.68 -8.21
C GLU A 57 -3.12 -12.26 -7.89
N LEU A 58 -2.20 -11.69 -8.68
CA LEU A 58 -1.78 -10.30 -8.51
C LEU A 58 -2.95 -9.33 -8.77
N TYR A 59 -3.75 -9.53 -9.80
CA TYR A 59 -4.94 -8.70 -10.04
C TYR A 59 -5.98 -8.84 -8.93
N ALA A 60 -6.21 -10.06 -8.46
CA ALA A 60 -7.10 -10.30 -7.34
C ALA A 60 -6.60 -9.62 -6.06
N LEU A 61 -5.29 -9.67 -5.80
CA LEU A 61 -4.65 -8.98 -4.68
C LEU A 61 -4.89 -7.46 -4.74
N LEU A 62 -4.69 -6.83 -5.90
CA LEU A 62 -4.95 -5.39 -6.07
C LEU A 62 -6.41 -5.03 -5.79
N ALA A 63 -7.35 -5.85 -6.26
CA ALA A 63 -8.78 -5.65 -5.98
C ALA A 63 -9.11 -5.86 -4.50
N LEU A 64 -8.53 -6.87 -3.84
CA LEU A 64 -8.69 -7.09 -2.40
C LEU A 64 -8.13 -5.94 -1.57
N THR A 65 -6.96 -5.42 -1.95
CA THR A 65 -6.35 -4.25 -1.31
C THR A 65 -7.21 -3.01 -1.47
N LEU A 66 -7.84 -2.80 -2.62
CA LEU A 66 -8.79 -1.69 -2.84
C LEU A 66 -10.02 -1.80 -1.92
N CYS A 67 -10.50 -3.02 -1.68
CA CYS A 67 -11.65 -3.28 -0.81
C CYS A 67 -11.34 -3.06 0.68
N GLU A 68 -10.07 -2.88 1.06
CA GLU A 68 -9.65 -2.62 2.44
C GLU A 68 -9.75 -1.11 2.74
N THR A 69 -10.97 -0.58 2.79
CA THR A 69 -11.21 0.79 3.28
C THR A 69 -11.36 0.83 4.79
N ASP A 70 -10.68 1.77 5.43
CA ASP A 70 -10.84 2.02 6.86
C ASP A 70 -12.25 2.58 7.13
N THR A 71 -13.07 1.86 7.89
CA THR A 71 -14.46 2.24 8.20
C THR A 71 -14.55 3.53 9.02
N SER A 72 -13.43 4.01 9.55
CA SER A 72 -13.31 5.30 10.25
C SER A 72 -13.26 6.53 9.32
N SER A 73 -13.11 6.34 8.00
CA SER A 73 -12.82 7.41 7.04
C SER A 73 -14.02 8.27 6.60
N GLY A 74 -15.20 8.12 7.21
CA GLY A 74 -16.40 8.87 6.81
C GLY A 74 -16.98 8.47 5.44
N VAL A 75 -16.52 7.34 4.89
CA VAL A 75 -17.03 6.76 3.64
C VAL A 75 -18.48 6.34 3.81
N SER A 76 -19.30 6.59 2.79
CA SER A 76 -20.73 6.28 2.83
C SER A 76 -20.97 4.77 2.96
N SER A 77 -22.04 4.40 3.66
CA SER A 77 -22.43 2.98 3.82
C SER A 77 -22.67 2.28 2.49
N HIS A 78 -23.11 3.02 1.47
CA HIS A 78 -23.28 2.49 0.11
C HIS A 78 -21.95 2.07 -0.50
N VAL A 79 -20.91 2.90 -0.42
CA VAL A 79 -19.58 2.57 -0.95
C VAL A 79 -18.98 1.36 -0.21
N ILE A 80 -19.14 1.29 1.11
CA ILE A 80 -18.69 0.12 1.89
C ILE A 80 -19.39 -1.16 1.38
N SER A 81 -20.70 -1.10 1.13
CA SER A 81 -21.46 -2.23 0.61
C SER A 81 -20.98 -2.67 -0.78
N GLU A 82 -20.66 -1.73 -1.67
CA GLU A 82 -20.12 -2.03 -3.01
C GLU A 82 -18.74 -2.69 -2.92
N LEU A 83 -17.86 -2.19 -2.04
CA LEU A 83 -16.53 -2.77 -1.81
C LEU A 83 -16.62 -4.17 -1.18
N ASP A 84 -17.60 -4.40 -0.30
CA ASP A 84 -17.84 -5.71 0.27
C ASP A 84 -18.37 -6.71 -0.77
N GLU A 85 -19.20 -6.27 -1.72
CA GLU A 85 -19.63 -7.10 -2.85
C GLU A 85 -18.45 -7.44 -3.76
N LEU A 86 -17.66 -6.43 -4.16
CA LEU A 86 -16.46 -6.65 -4.96
C LEU A 86 -15.51 -7.64 -4.29
N ARG A 87 -15.31 -7.54 -2.97
CA ARG A 87 -14.47 -8.48 -2.21
C ARG A 87 -15.00 -9.90 -2.31
N ARG A 88 -16.32 -10.10 -2.21
CA ARG A 88 -16.96 -11.42 -2.35
C ARG A 88 -16.75 -11.98 -3.75
N GLU A 89 -16.98 -11.18 -4.78
CA GLU A 89 -16.80 -11.57 -6.18
C GLU A 89 -15.36 -11.99 -6.47
N VAL A 90 -14.38 -11.20 -6.03
CA VAL A 90 -12.95 -11.51 -6.22
C VAL A 90 -12.56 -12.82 -5.53
N LEU A 91 -13.03 -13.06 -4.31
CA LEU A 91 -12.76 -14.32 -3.60
C LEU A 91 -13.42 -15.52 -4.27
N HIS A 92 -14.64 -15.35 -4.78
CA HIS A 92 -15.33 -16.39 -5.54
C HIS A 92 -14.58 -16.73 -6.83
N ASP A 93 -14.15 -15.71 -7.58
CA ASP A 93 -13.41 -15.88 -8.83
C ASP A 93 -12.03 -16.50 -8.60
N LEU A 94 -11.34 -16.15 -7.52
CA LEU A 94 -10.11 -16.82 -7.10
C LEU A 94 -10.33 -18.31 -6.82
N GLN A 95 -11.39 -18.67 -6.10
CA GLN A 95 -11.71 -20.07 -5.82
C GLN A 95 -12.01 -20.84 -7.11
N ARG A 96 -12.75 -20.23 -8.04
CA ARG A 96 -13.02 -20.79 -9.36
C ARG A 96 -11.71 -20.99 -10.14
N HIS A 97 -10.86 -19.96 -10.21
CA HIS A 97 -9.55 -20.03 -10.87
C HIS A 97 -8.69 -21.18 -10.32
N TYR A 98 -8.61 -21.34 -8.99
CA TYR A 98 -7.84 -22.42 -8.40
C TYR A 98 -8.38 -23.81 -8.75
N LYS A 99 -9.71 -23.99 -8.76
CA LYS A 99 -10.32 -25.30 -9.05
C LYS A 99 -10.30 -25.63 -10.54
N GLU A 100 -10.75 -24.70 -11.37
CA GLU A 100 -11.04 -24.96 -12.79
C GLU A 100 -9.81 -24.76 -13.68
N GLU A 101 -9.02 -23.71 -13.44
CA GLU A 101 -7.87 -23.41 -14.30
C GLU A 101 -6.59 -24.06 -13.78
N MET A 102 -6.41 -24.14 -12.46
CA MET A 102 -5.23 -24.74 -11.86
C MET A 102 -5.39 -26.19 -11.42
N GLY A 103 -6.62 -26.72 -11.41
CA GLY A 103 -6.90 -28.10 -11.02
C GLY A 103 -6.53 -28.41 -9.57
N LEU A 104 -6.60 -27.42 -8.67
CA LEU A 104 -6.25 -27.58 -7.26
C LEU A 104 -7.46 -28.03 -6.45
N ASP A 105 -7.36 -29.21 -5.84
CA ASP A 105 -8.35 -29.69 -4.87
C ASP A 105 -8.20 -28.99 -3.51
N ASP A 106 -6.96 -28.68 -3.12
CA ASP A 106 -6.64 -27.87 -1.95
C ASP A 106 -5.82 -26.64 -2.35
N PHE A 107 -6.44 -25.47 -2.26
CA PHE A 107 -5.84 -24.16 -2.53
C PHE A 107 -5.65 -23.33 -1.26
N SER A 108 -5.85 -23.92 -0.07
CA SER A 108 -5.83 -23.20 1.22
C SER A 108 -4.49 -22.51 1.45
N MET A 109 -3.38 -23.14 1.08
CA MET A 109 -2.05 -22.56 1.22
C MET A 109 -1.84 -21.35 0.30
N ARG A 110 -2.28 -21.42 -0.97
CA ARG A 110 -2.14 -20.30 -1.91
C ARG A 110 -3.01 -19.12 -1.50
N LEU A 111 -4.27 -19.38 -1.13
CA LEU A 111 -5.15 -18.36 -0.60
C LEU A 111 -4.60 -17.75 0.70
N GLY A 112 -4.08 -18.57 1.62
CA GLY A 112 -3.45 -18.10 2.85
C GLY A 112 -2.22 -17.21 2.60
N ASN A 113 -1.37 -17.57 1.64
CA ASN A 113 -0.25 -16.74 1.20
C ASN A 113 -0.75 -15.40 0.62
N LEU A 114 -1.78 -15.44 -0.23
CA LEU A 114 -2.36 -14.24 -0.84
C LEU A 114 -2.94 -13.29 0.22
N MET A 115 -3.70 -13.82 1.18
CA MET A 115 -4.26 -13.02 2.28
C MET A 115 -3.17 -12.47 3.21
N THR A 116 -2.10 -13.23 3.43
CA THR A 116 -0.94 -12.76 4.19
C THR A 116 -0.26 -11.59 3.50
N ILE A 117 -0.08 -11.68 2.17
CA ILE A 117 0.47 -10.58 1.37
C ILE A 117 -0.45 -9.36 1.44
N ASN A 118 -1.76 -9.54 1.25
CA ASN A 118 -2.74 -8.45 1.34
C ASN A 118 -2.67 -7.73 2.70
N HIS A 119 -2.55 -8.51 3.77
CA HIS A 119 -2.37 -7.97 5.12
C HIS A 119 -1.06 -7.20 5.26
N CYS A 120 0.07 -7.75 4.80
CA CYS A 120 1.36 -7.04 4.83
C CYS A 120 1.31 -5.70 4.08
N ILE A 121 0.67 -5.67 2.92
CA ILE A 121 0.49 -4.44 2.13
C ILE A 121 -0.28 -3.39 2.93
N ARG A 122 -1.36 -3.80 3.61
CA ARG A 122 -2.15 -2.90 4.47
C ARG A 122 -1.34 -2.33 5.64
N GLU A 123 -0.59 -3.18 6.34
CA GLU A 123 0.26 -2.74 7.45
C GLU A 123 1.33 -1.75 6.95
N CYS A 124 1.86 -1.95 5.75
CA CYS A 124 2.79 -0.98 5.15
C CYS A 124 2.11 0.37 4.87
N GLY A 125 0.88 0.36 4.36
CA GLY A 125 0.10 1.60 4.17
C GLY A 125 -0.16 2.34 5.49
N ALA A 126 -0.57 1.63 6.54
CA ALA A 126 -0.80 2.22 7.86
C ALA A 126 0.48 2.81 8.49
N LEU A 127 1.62 2.13 8.32
CA LEU A 127 2.92 2.62 8.75
C LEU A 127 3.36 3.85 7.94
N PHE A 128 3.01 3.92 6.64
CA PHE A 128 3.36 5.06 5.79
C PHE A 128 2.65 6.32 6.28
N ASP A 129 1.37 6.23 6.61
CA ASP A 129 0.62 7.36 7.17
C ASP A 129 1.23 7.86 8.49
N ALA A 130 1.67 6.95 9.37
CA ALA A 130 2.35 7.32 10.60
C ALA A 130 3.71 7.97 10.34
N TYR A 131 4.50 7.38 9.45
CA TYR A 131 5.80 7.91 9.01
C TYR A 131 5.66 9.31 8.41
N PHE A 132 4.71 9.49 7.49
CA PHE A 132 4.47 10.76 6.80
C PHE A 132 4.04 11.85 7.78
N ARG A 133 3.09 11.57 8.68
CA ARG A 133 2.67 12.53 9.73
C ARG A 133 3.82 12.93 10.66
N MET A 134 4.68 11.98 11.03
CA MET A 134 5.86 12.28 11.85
C MET A 134 6.83 13.18 11.08
N HIS A 135 7.10 12.85 9.81
CA HIS A 135 8.01 13.62 8.96
C HIS A 135 7.51 15.03 8.73
N THR A 136 6.25 15.23 8.34
CA THR A 136 5.69 16.58 8.18
C THR A 136 5.79 17.38 9.46
N THR A 137 5.45 16.78 10.61
CA THR A 137 5.54 17.48 11.92
C THR A 137 6.97 17.88 12.26
N VAL A 138 7.95 16.99 12.09
CA VAL A 138 9.36 17.28 12.40
C VAL A 138 9.89 18.38 11.49
N PHE A 139 9.62 18.31 10.18
CA PHE A 139 10.12 19.30 9.23
C PHE A 139 9.40 20.66 9.33
N ASP A 140 8.10 20.67 9.64
CA ASP A 140 7.35 21.90 9.93
C ASP A 140 7.85 22.57 11.21
N GLN A 141 8.11 21.79 12.28
CA GLN A 141 8.67 22.31 13.52
C GLN A 141 10.12 22.79 13.36
N TYR A 142 10.93 22.11 12.54
CA TYR A 142 12.32 22.52 12.28
C TYR A 142 12.39 23.85 11.51
N GLY A 143 11.46 24.09 10.59
CA GLY A 143 11.28 25.39 9.94
C GLY A 143 10.95 26.50 10.94
N ALA A 144 9.95 26.26 11.80
CA ALA A 144 9.52 27.23 12.80
C ALA A 144 10.61 27.58 13.85
N ILE A 145 11.46 26.62 14.22
CA ILE A 145 12.56 26.84 15.17
C ILE A 145 13.70 27.63 14.52
N LYS A 146 14.00 27.42 13.23
CA LYS A 146 15.03 28.19 12.53
C LYS A 146 14.69 29.67 12.43
N ASP A 147 13.41 30.01 12.20
CA ASP A 147 12.93 31.41 12.12
C ASP A 147 12.93 32.14 13.47
N ILE A 148 13.06 31.42 14.59
CA ILE A 148 13.12 31.99 15.94
C ILE A 148 14.57 32.25 16.38
N PHE A 149 15.54 31.51 15.84
CA PHE A 149 16.92 31.49 16.33
C PHE A 149 17.98 31.99 15.31
N LEU A 150 17.57 32.48 14.14
CA LEU A 150 18.38 33.20 13.15
C LEU A 150 17.70 34.52 12.77
#